data_AF-A0A183BAT3-F1
#
_entry.id   AF-A0A183BAT3-F1
#
_cell.length_a   1.000
_cell.length_b   1.000
_cell.length_c   1.000
_cell.angle_alpha   90.00
_cell.angle_beta   90.00
_cell.angle_gamma   90.00
#
_symmetry.space_group_name_H-M   'P 1'
#
loop_
_entity.id
_entity.type
_entity.pdbx_description
1 polymer ?
#
loop_
_entity_poly.entity_id
_entity_poly.type
_entity_poly.pdbx_seq_one_letter_code
_entity_poly.pdbx_strand_id
1 'polypeptide(L)'
;MEETARLDDNWRLWRTQYGDFRTLAAMNSKSSPAQLALFRHTIGPAAVRVINGFTYCPDEDRGDWQVVKTKVEQYCLGESNETYERYIFNQRRQQHGESLDAFVLSLTSLL
;
A
#
# COMPACT_ATOMS: atom_id res chain seq x y z
N MET A 1 -9.85 -3.50 -21.65
CA MET A 1 -10.37 -3.69 -20.28
C MET A 1 -9.16 -3.57 -19.39
N GLU A 2 -9.06 -2.45 -18.69
CA GLU A 2 -7.95 -2.18 -17.78
C GLU A 2 -8.10 -3.15 -16.61
N GLU A 3 -7.19 -4.13 -16.55
CA GLU A 3 -7.11 -5.11 -15.48
C GLU A 3 -6.93 -4.30 -14.20
N THR A 4 -7.98 -4.25 -13.37
CA THR A 4 -7.92 -3.57 -12.07
C THR A 4 -6.98 -4.37 -11.19
N ALA A 5 -5.66 -4.15 -11.36
CA ALA A 5 -4.64 -4.67 -10.49
C ALA A 5 -5.01 -4.29 -9.06
N ARG A 6 -4.84 -5.25 -8.14
CA ARG A 6 -5.24 -5.04 -6.75
C ARG A 6 -4.51 -3.82 -6.19
N LEU A 7 -5.21 -3.02 -5.38
CA LEU A 7 -4.71 -1.75 -4.87
C LEU A 7 -3.38 -1.92 -4.10
N ASP A 8 -3.20 -3.05 -3.44
CA ASP A 8 -1.99 -3.44 -2.73
C ASP A 8 -0.80 -3.67 -3.68
N ASP A 9 -1.00 -4.37 -4.80
CA ASP A 9 0.05 -4.60 -5.80
C ASP A 9 0.49 -3.29 -6.47
N ASN A 10 -0.48 -2.45 -6.84
CA ASN A 10 -0.21 -1.13 -7.41
C ASN A 10 0.55 -0.23 -6.44
N TRP A 11 0.17 -0.25 -5.16
CA TRP A 11 0.87 0.51 -4.12
C TRP A 11 2.30 0.00 -3.90
N ARG A 12 2.53 -1.32 -3.86
CA ARG A 12 3.88 -1.90 -3.70
C ARG A 12 4.80 -1.48 -4.84
N LEU A 13 4.32 -1.56 -6.10
CA LEU A 13 5.07 -1.12 -7.27
C LEU A 13 5.38 0.37 -7.21
N TRP A 14 4.35 1.20 -6.99
CA TRP A 14 4.49 2.65 -6.94
C TRP A 14 5.43 3.09 -5.80
N ARG A 15 5.32 2.48 -4.63
CA ARG A 15 6.18 2.77 -3.47
C ARG A 15 7.66 2.51 -3.77
N THR A 16 7.94 1.43 -4.51
CA THR A 16 9.30 1.09 -4.93
C THR A 16 9.86 2.17 -5.85
N GLN A 17 9.12 2.51 -6.91
CA GLN A 17 9.50 3.57 -7.85
C GLN A 17 9.68 4.94 -7.17
N TYR A 18 8.79 5.27 -6.23
CA TYR A 18 8.89 6.51 -5.47
C TYR A 18 10.09 6.53 -4.51
N GLY A 19 10.47 5.37 -3.95
CA GLY A 19 11.68 5.20 -3.15
C GLY A 19 12.96 5.49 -3.95
N ASP A 20 13.05 4.95 -5.15
CA ASP A 20 14.16 5.19 -6.07
C ASP A 20 14.23 6.68 -6.45
N PHE A 21 13.09 7.26 -6.83
CA PHE A 21 13.01 8.68 -7.16
C PHE A 21 13.42 9.59 -5.99
N ARG A 22 12.97 9.29 -4.76
CA ARG A 22 13.38 10.04 -3.55
C ARG A 22 14.88 9.99 -3.32
N THR A 23 15.50 8.85 -3.60
CA THR A 23 16.95 8.67 -3.47
C THR A 23 17.69 9.51 -4.50
N LEU A 24 17.28 9.43 -5.77
CA LEU A 24 17.84 10.23 -6.86
C LEU A 24 17.68 11.74 -6.63
N ALA A 25 16.54 12.17 -6.09
CA ALA A 25 16.26 13.57 -5.78
C ALA A 25 16.83 14.03 -4.42
N ALA A 26 17.62 13.20 -3.73
CA ALA A 26 18.22 13.47 -2.41
C ALA A 26 17.20 13.95 -1.34
N MET A 27 15.97 13.44 -1.41
CA MET A 27 14.85 13.92 -0.58
C MET A 27 14.98 13.58 0.90
N ASN A 28 15.80 12.59 1.24
CA ASN A 28 16.09 12.23 2.62
C ASN A 28 16.75 13.38 3.42
N SER A 29 17.37 14.34 2.73
CA SER A 29 17.97 15.53 3.35
C SER A 29 17.00 16.72 3.50
N LYS A 30 15.79 16.62 2.95
CA LYS A 30 14.83 17.73 2.88
C LYS A 30 13.88 17.72 4.08
N SER A 31 13.30 18.87 4.39
CA SER A 31 12.29 19.00 5.44
C SER A 31 11.04 18.15 5.13
N SER A 32 10.33 17.72 6.17
CA SER A 32 9.10 16.93 6.02
C SER A 32 8.06 17.59 5.11
N PRO A 33 7.80 18.91 5.19
CA PRO A 33 6.90 19.60 4.25
C PRO A 33 7.33 19.52 2.78
N ALA A 34 8.65 19.61 2.50
CA ALA A 34 9.16 19.49 1.13
C ALA A 34 9.00 18.06 0.59
N GLN A 35 9.23 17.05 1.44
CA GLN A 35 8.97 15.66 1.09
C GLN A 35 7.48 15.38 0.85
N LEU A 36 6.61 15.97 1.67
CA LEU A 36 5.16 15.86 1.52
C LEU A 36 4.65 16.54 0.24
N ALA A 37 5.19 17.71 -0.11
CA ALA A 37 4.85 18.40 -1.36
C ALA A 37 5.22 17.55 -2.58
N LEU A 38 6.43 16.98 -2.59
CA LEU A 38 6.86 16.09 -3.67
C LEU A 38 5.98 14.84 -3.74
N PHE A 39 5.70 14.20 -2.60
CA PHE A 39 4.84 13.03 -2.51
C PHE A 39 3.46 13.26 -3.14
N ARG A 40 2.80 14.37 -2.78
CA ARG A 40 1.50 14.75 -3.34
C ARG A 40 1.57 15.06 -4.84
N HIS A 41 2.68 15.60 -5.30
CA HIS A 41 2.88 15.89 -6.72
C HIS A 41 3.05 14.61 -7.55
N THR A 42 3.76 13.60 -7.05
CA THR A 42 4.10 12.38 -7.79
C THR A 42 3.04 11.28 -7.71
N ILE A 43 2.26 11.20 -6.63
CA ILE A 43 1.27 10.13 -6.43
C ILE A 43 0.00 10.29 -7.28
N GLY A 44 -0.22 11.50 -7.83
CA GLY A 44 -1.30 11.78 -8.75
C GLY A 44 -2.62 12.22 -8.07
N PRO A 45 -3.54 12.80 -8.84
CA PRO A 45 -4.68 13.54 -8.32
C PRO A 45 -5.71 12.68 -7.58
N ALA A 46 -5.89 11.42 -7.98
CA ALA A 46 -6.82 10.50 -7.30
C ALA A 46 -6.38 10.22 -5.86
N ALA A 47 -5.08 9.90 -5.66
CA ALA A 47 -4.52 9.67 -4.33
C ALA A 47 -4.48 10.95 -3.48
N VAL A 48 -4.24 12.12 -4.09
CA VAL A 48 -4.31 13.40 -3.36
C VAL A 48 -5.71 13.65 -2.79
N ARG A 49 -6.79 13.29 -3.50
CA ARG A 49 -8.16 13.39 -2.98
C ARG A 49 -8.37 12.50 -1.75
N VAL A 50 -7.83 11.28 -1.77
CA VAL A 50 -7.85 10.37 -0.62
C VAL A 50 -7.06 10.96 0.56
N ILE A 51 -5.85 11.44 0.33
CA ILE A 51 -5.00 12.07 1.36
C ILE A 51 -5.72 13.26 2.02
N ASN A 52 -6.40 14.09 1.24
CA ASN A 52 -7.14 15.24 1.76
C ASN A 52 -8.35 14.84 2.61
N GLY A 53 -8.86 13.61 2.45
CA GLY A 53 -9.96 13.06 3.25
C GLY A 53 -9.52 12.36 4.54
N PHE A 54 -8.21 12.24 4.80
CA PHE A 54 -7.72 11.57 6.01
C PHE A 54 -8.07 12.36 7.26
N THR A 55 -8.46 11.62 8.29
CA THR A 55 -8.60 12.10 9.66
C THR A 55 -7.32 11.82 10.43
N TYR A 56 -6.92 12.78 11.27
CA TYR A 56 -5.69 12.74 12.06
C TYR A 56 -6.05 12.79 13.54
N CYS A 57 -5.37 11.99 14.36
CA CYS A 57 -5.41 12.11 15.81
C CYS A 57 -4.73 13.41 16.27
N PRO A 58 -5.00 13.90 17.48
CA PRO A 58 -4.41 15.15 17.99
C PRO A 58 -2.88 15.16 18.04
N ASP A 59 -2.26 13.99 18.15
CA ASP A 59 -0.82 13.75 18.18
C ASP A 59 -0.19 13.55 16.79
N GLU A 60 -1.00 13.41 15.74
CA GLU A 60 -0.54 13.23 14.37
C GLU A 60 -0.40 14.58 13.64
N ASP A 61 0.80 14.86 13.11
CA ASP A 61 1.01 16.05 12.27
C ASP A 61 0.67 15.77 10.80
N ARG A 62 -0.38 16.42 10.28
CA ARG A 62 -0.76 16.41 8.85
C ARG A 62 0.30 17.00 7.91
N GLY A 63 1.27 17.73 8.44
CA GLY A 63 2.44 18.25 7.75
C GLY A 63 3.63 17.30 7.72
N ASP A 64 3.60 16.22 8.51
CA ASP A 64 4.64 15.20 8.51
C ASP A 64 4.40 14.19 7.39
N TRP A 65 5.32 14.17 6.44
CA TRP A 65 5.36 13.20 5.35
C TRP A 65 5.29 11.75 5.84
N GLN A 66 5.94 11.40 6.96
CA GLN A 66 5.92 10.02 7.47
C GLN A 66 4.51 9.62 7.91
N VAL A 67 3.83 10.49 8.65
CA VAL A 67 2.44 10.27 9.08
C VAL A 67 1.51 10.11 7.87
N VAL A 68 1.60 11.02 6.90
CA VAL A 68 0.77 10.95 5.69
C VAL A 68 1.05 9.67 4.90
N LYS A 69 2.33 9.31 4.71
CA LYS A 69 2.74 8.09 4.01
C LYS A 69 2.16 6.84 4.68
N THR A 70 2.23 6.76 6.01
CA THR A 70 1.69 5.62 6.77
C THR A 70 0.18 5.48 6.57
N LYS A 71 -0.58 6.58 6.60
CA LYS A 71 -2.03 6.52 6.31
C LYS A 71 -2.35 6.10 4.88
N VAL A 72 -1.57 6.55 3.88
CA VAL A 72 -1.71 6.05 2.50
C VAL A 72 -1.42 4.57 2.43
N GLU A 73 -0.38 4.10 3.11
CA GLU A 73 -0.02 2.69 3.17
C GLU A 73 -1.15 1.84 3.78
N GLN A 74 -1.73 2.29 4.90
CA GLN A 74 -2.91 1.67 5.50
C GLN A 74 -4.13 1.68 4.57
N TYR A 75 -4.37 2.79 3.87
CA TYR A 75 -5.48 2.86 2.92
C TYR A 75 -5.29 1.89 1.74
N CYS A 76 -4.07 1.81 1.19
CA CYS A 76 -3.79 1.00 0.01
C CYS A 76 -3.69 -0.50 0.30
N LEU A 77 -3.16 -0.87 1.47
CA LEU A 77 -3.06 -2.26 1.91
C LEU A 77 -4.33 -2.73 2.65
N GLY A 78 -5.19 -1.79 3.04
CA GLY A 78 -6.30 -2.01 3.96
C GLY A 78 -5.83 -2.01 5.43
N GLU A 79 -6.78 -1.92 6.37
CA GLU A 79 -6.58 -2.57 7.65
C GLU A 79 -6.58 -4.07 7.35
N SER A 80 -5.53 -4.81 7.74
CA SER A 80 -5.54 -6.27 7.67
C SER A 80 -6.75 -6.77 8.45
N ASN A 81 -7.84 -7.11 7.77
CA ASN A 81 -8.97 -7.75 8.40
C ASN A 81 -8.56 -9.21 8.60
N GLU A 82 -7.82 -9.45 9.68
CA GLU A 82 -7.27 -10.77 10.01
C GLU A 82 -8.37 -11.83 9.95
N THR A 83 -9.59 -11.50 10.37
CA THR A 83 -10.73 -12.43 10.32
C THR A 83 -11.08 -12.82 8.89
N TYR A 84 -11.10 -11.85 7.97
CA TYR A 84 -11.39 -12.10 6.56
C TYR A 84 -10.27 -12.84 5.84
N GLU A 85 -9.01 -12.46 6.07
CA GLU A 85 -7.84 -13.15 5.50
C GLU A 85 -7.76 -14.60 5.98
N ARG A 86 -7.96 -14.83 7.28
CA ARG A 86 -8.01 -16.17 7.89
C ARG A 86 -9.22 -16.97 7.41
N TYR A 87 -10.35 -16.33 7.13
CA TYR A 87 -11.48 -16.98 6.47
C TYR A 87 -11.12 -17.46 5.07
N ILE A 88 -10.49 -16.63 4.24
CA ILE A 88 -10.04 -17.03 2.89
C ILE A 88 -9.05 -18.19 2.96
N PHE A 89 -8.04 -18.10 3.85
CA PHE A 89 -7.08 -19.18 4.06
C PHE A 89 -7.75 -20.49 4.45
N ASN A 90 -8.67 -20.46 5.43
CA ASN A 90 -9.37 -21.65 5.93
C ASN A 90 -10.38 -22.22 4.94
N GLN A 91 -10.93 -21.41 4.03
CA GLN A 91 -11.83 -21.85 2.96
C GLN A 91 -11.09 -22.43 1.76
N ARG A 92 -9.77 -22.24 1.66
CA ARG A 92 -8.99 -22.74 0.54
C ARG A 92 -8.92 -24.27 0.55
N ARG A 93 -9.52 -24.90 -0.46
CA ARG A 93 -9.53 -26.36 -0.70
C ARG A 93 -8.75 -26.68 -1.96
N GLN A 94 -7.90 -27.72 -1.92
CA GLN A 94 -7.16 -28.21 -3.09
C GLN A 94 -8.15 -28.55 -4.22
N GLN A 95 -7.90 -28.02 -5.41
CA GLN A 95 -8.78 -28.24 -6.56
C GLN A 95 -8.52 -29.61 -7.19
N HIS A 96 -9.53 -30.14 -7.89
CA HIS A 96 -9.36 -31.40 -8.63
C HIS A 96 -8.29 -31.23 -9.73
N GLY A 97 -7.24 -32.05 -9.68
CA GLY A 97 -6.11 -31.97 -10.61
C GLY A 97 -5.02 -30.96 -10.22
N GLU A 98 -5.18 -30.23 -9.12
CA GLU A 98 -4.13 -29.38 -8.57
C GLU A 98 -3.05 -30.20 -7.87
N SER A 99 -1.77 -29.97 -8.18
CA SER A 99 -0.68 -30.64 -7.48
C SER A 99 -0.55 -30.14 -6.04
N LEU A 100 0.04 -30.97 -5.18
CA LEU A 100 0.30 -30.59 -3.79
C LEU A 100 1.16 -29.32 -3.71
N ASP A 101 2.19 -29.22 -4.54
CA ASP A 101 3.10 -28.06 -4.56
C ASP A 101 2.38 -26.77 -4.96
N ALA A 102 1.53 -26.82 -5.99
CA ALA A 102 0.74 -25.66 -6.41
C ALA A 102 -0.26 -25.23 -5.31
N PHE A 103 -0.88 -26.21 -4.64
CA PHE A 103 -1.77 -25.95 -3.52
C PHE A 103 -1.04 -25.27 -2.36
N VAL A 104 0.11 -25.80 -1.94
CA VAL A 104 0.93 -25.23 -0.86
C VAL A 104 1.46 -23.84 -1.22
N LEU A 105 1.91 -23.62 -2.45
CA LEU A 105 2.30 -22.29 -2.93
C LEU A 105 1.15 -21.29 -2.83
N SER A 106 -0.05 -21.70 -3.23
CA SER A 106 -1.23 -20.83 -3.13
C SER A 106 -1.60 -20.49 -1.68
N LEU A 107 -1.50 -21.45 -0.75
CA LEU A 107 -1.72 -21.19 0.68
C LEU A 107 -0.68 -20.22 1.24
N THR A 108 0.58 -20.37 0.81
CA THR A 108 1.67 -19.49 1.24
C THR A 108 1.47 -18.05 0.76
N SER A 109 0.80 -17.85 -0.39
CA SER A 109 0.43 -16.52 -0.88
C SER A 109 -0.78 -15.88 -0.18
N LEU A 110 -1.48 -16.66 0.66
CA LEU A 110 -2.65 -16.24 1.44
C LEU A 110 -2.33 -16.06 2.94
N LEU A 111 -1.07 -16.27 3.33
CA LEU A 111 -0.48 -15.95 4.64
C LEU A 111 0.22 -14.59 4.58
#